data_AF-A0A3M0ZKX5-F1
#
_entry.id   AF-A0A3M0ZKX5-F1
#
_cell.length_a   1.000
_cell.length_b   1.000
_cell.length_c   1.000
_cell.angle_alpha   90.00
_cell.angle_beta   90.00
_cell.angle_gamma   90.00
#
_symmetry.space_group_name_H-M   'P 1'
#
loop_
_entity.id
_entity.type
_entity.pdbx_description
1 polymer ?
#
loop_
_entity_poly.entity_id
_entity_poly.type
_entity_poly.pdbx_seq_one_letter_code
_entity_poly.pdbx_strand_id
1 'polypeptide(L)'
;SDARASEMEIRKKLIQAKAVDVMVAVGPNMFYTVTLPCALWFLDKGKRGTEREDKVLFIDARHIYRQVDRAHRDWTEAQIGFLANIVRLYRGEQPDFTLGGTEAEEKLQEIFGASHESQVTIHYKDIPGLCKAATLEDIEAQGWSLNPGRYVGVAPGEEVSDEDFKEKLEALNEELEVLNAEARELEATIAANVAELLEA
;
A
#
# COMPACT_ATOMS: atom_id res chain seq x y z
N SER A 1 -12.53 9.59 -20.82
CA SER A 1 -13.26 8.84 -19.77
C SER A 1 -13.31 9.70 -18.53
N ASP A 2 -14.50 10.21 -18.19
CA ASP A 2 -14.78 11.14 -17.07
C ASP A 2 -14.75 10.45 -15.68
N ALA A 3 -14.44 9.15 -15.65
CA ALA A 3 -14.36 8.35 -14.43
C ALA A 3 -13.26 8.83 -13.47
N ARG A 4 -12.08 9.23 -13.98
CA ARG A 4 -10.99 9.70 -13.11
C ARG A 4 -11.34 11.00 -12.37
N ALA A 5 -12.04 11.92 -13.05
CA ALA A 5 -12.46 13.18 -12.46
C ALA A 5 -13.62 12.98 -11.48
N SER A 6 -14.63 12.21 -11.86
CA SER A 6 -15.78 11.92 -10.98
C SER A 6 -15.39 11.11 -9.74
N GLU A 7 -14.50 10.12 -9.86
CA GLU A 7 -13.95 9.39 -8.70
C GLU A 7 -13.13 10.28 -7.78
N MET A 8 -12.31 11.18 -8.34
CA MET A 8 -11.54 12.14 -7.55
C MET A 8 -12.47 13.06 -6.75
N GLU A 9 -13.52 13.59 -7.39
CA GLU A 9 -14.51 14.45 -6.72
C GLU A 9 -15.27 13.69 -5.62
N ILE A 10 -15.56 12.40 -5.81
CA ILE A 10 -16.17 11.57 -4.76
C ILE A 10 -15.21 11.44 -3.57
N ARG A 11 -13.93 11.10 -3.80
CA ARG A 11 -12.93 11.01 -2.72
C ARG A 11 -12.78 12.32 -1.99
N LYS A 12 -12.63 13.42 -2.72
CA LYS A 12 -12.54 14.78 -2.18
C LYS A 12 -13.70 15.08 -1.24
N LYS A 13 -14.95 14.79 -1.66
CA LYS A 13 -16.14 14.99 -0.81
C LYS A 13 -16.11 14.14 0.46
N LEU A 14 -15.70 12.87 0.38
CA LEU A 14 -15.58 12.00 1.56
C LEU A 14 -14.54 12.51 2.56
N ILE A 15 -13.40 12.98 2.05
CA ILE A 15 -12.30 13.52 2.85
C ILE A 15 -12.69 14.85 3.49
N GLN A 16 -13.26 15.77 2.72
CA GLN A 16 -13.74 17.07 3.21
C GLN A 16 -14.89 16.90 4.21
N ALA A 17 -15.72 15.87 4.05
CA ALA A 17 -16.73 15.49 5.03
C ALA A 17 -16.14 14.82 6.28
N LYS A 18 -14.82 14.71 6.42
CA LYS A 18 -14.12 14.10 7.56
C LYS A 18 -14.62 12.67 7.85
N ALA A 19 -15.03 11.95 6.81
CA ALA A 19 -15.63 10.62 6.96
C ALA A 19 -14.57 9.51 6.97
N VAL A 20 -13.46 9.73 6.28
CA VAL A 20 -12.35 8.76 6.19
C VAL A 20 -11.45 8.93 7.41
N ASP A 21 -11.17 7.83 8.11
CA ASP A 21 -10.30 7.79 9.29
C ASP A 21 -9.01 7.03 9.02
N VAL A 22 -9.12 5.81 8.47
CA VAL A 22 -7.97 4.95 8.18
C VAL A 22 -8.07 4.37 6.78
N MET A 23 -6.92 4.35 6.10
CA MET A 23 -6.70 3.72 4.81
C MET A 23 -5.59 2.68 4.96
N VAL A 24 -5.87 1.43 4.62
CA VAL A 24 -4.88 0.34 4.67
C VAL A 24 -4.66 -0.22 3.27
N ALA A 25 -3.42 -0.20 2.77
CA ALA A 25 -3.04 -0.87 1.54
C ALA A 25 -2.69 -2.31 1.86
N VAL A 26 -3.34 -3.24 1.18
CA VAL A 26 -3.16 -4.68 1.36
C VAL A 26 -2.48 -5.25 0.13
N GLY A 27 -1.52 -6.15 0.37
CA GLY A 27 -0.71 -6.75 -0.68
C GLY A 27 -1.53 -7.61 -1.65
N PRO A 28 -0.93 -7.99 -2.80
CA PRO A 28 -1.54 -8.94 -3.73
C PRO A 28 -1.70 -10.33 -3.08
N ASN A 29 -2.43 -11.21 -3.75
CA ASN A 29 -2.55 -12.63 -3.40
C ASN A 29 -3.28 -12.92 -2.07
N MET A 30 -4.05 -11.96 -1.55
CA MET A 30 -4.86 -12.11 -0.33
C MET A 30 -6.27 -12.69 -0.61
N PHE A 31 -6.59 -12.95 -1.88
CA PHE A 31 -7.84 -13.55 -2.32
C PHE A 31 -7.59 -14.83 -3.12
N TYR A 32 -8.51 -15.77 -3.05
CA TYR A 32 -8.36 -17.08 -3.71
C TYR A 32 -8.44 -17.06 -5.24
N THR A 33 -9.12 -16.07 -5.82
CA THR A 33 -9.43 -16.05 -7.26
C THR A 33 -8.83 -14.87 -8.02
N VAL A 34 -8.28 -13.89 -7.30
CA VAL A 34 -7.69 -12.68 -7.88
C VAL A 34 -6.39 -12.33 -7.17
N THR A 35 -5.40 -11.90 -7.93
CA THR A 35 -4.07 -11.54 -7.41
C THR A 35 -3.94 -10.05 -7.10
N LEU A 36 -4.93 -9.23 -7.47
CA LEU A 36 -4.88 -7.78 -7.31
C LEU A 36 -4.80 -7.38 -5.83
N PRO A 37 -3.99 -6.36 -5.49
CA PRO A 37 -4.03 -5.77 -4.17
C PRO A 37 -5.37 -5.09 -3.91
N CYS A 38 -5.72 -4.91 -2.64
CA CYS A 38 -6.92 -4.17 -2.24
C CYS A 38 -6.60 -3.08 -1.22
N ALA A 39 -7.60 -2.25 -0.93
CA ALA A 39 -7.52 -1.26 0.11
C ALA A 39 -8.68 -1.45 1.09
N LEU A 40 -8.39 -1.40 2.38
CA LEU A 40 -9.41 -1.36 3.43
C LEU A 40 -9.66 0.10 3.81
N TRP A 41 -10.93 0.47 3.82
CA TRP A 41 -11.38 1.81 4.17
C TRP A 41 -12.13 1.76 5.49
N PHE A 42 -11.65 2.53 6.47
CA PHE A 42 -12.35 2.68 7.74
C PHE A 42 -12.93 4.09 7.80
N LEU A 43 -14.25 4.14 7.94
CA LEU A 43 -15.00 5.38 8.02
C LEU A 43 -15.42 5.61 9.48
N ASP A 44 -15.14 6.79 10.01
CA ASP A 44 -15.49 7.17 11.38
C ASP A 44 -16.02 8.60 11.41
N LYS A 45 -17.32 8.76 11.61
CA LYS A 45 -17.93 10.09 11.79
C LYS A 45 -17.65 10.68 13.17
N GLY A 46 -17.26 9.85 14.14
CA GLY A 46 -16.96 10.23 15.52
C GLY A 46 -15.64 10.98 15.68
N LYS A 47 -14.78 11.01 14.65
CA LYS A 47 -13.53 11.77 14.69
C LYS A 47 -13.72 13.29 14.60
N ARG A 48 -14.90 13.77 14.21
CA ARG A 48 -15.19 15.22 14.14
C ARG A 48 -15.15 15.84 15.54
N GLY A 49 -14.52 17.00 15.69
CA GLY A 49 -14.28 17.63 16.99
C GLY A 49 -13.15 17.00 17.81
N THR A 50 -12.38 16.07 17.23
CA THR A 50 -11.19 15.48 17.87
C THR A 50 -9.93 15.93 17.14
N GLU A 51 -8.75 15.71 17.75
CA GLU A 51 -7.45 15.99 17.11
C GLU A 51 -7.21 15.23 15.78
N ARG A 52 -8.01 14.18 15.53
CA ARG A 52 -7.97 13.38 14.30
C ARG A 52 -8.84 13.94 13.18
N GLU A 53 -9.68 14.94 13.44
CA GLU A 53 -10.71 15.41 12.50
C GLU A 53 -10.13 15.65 11.09
N ASP A 54 -9.02 16.38 11.03
CA ASP A 54 -8.34 16.81 9.81
C ASP A 54 -7.23 15.87 9.33
N LYS A 55 -7.15 14.65 9.88
CA LYS A 55 -6.10 13.69 9.57
C LYS A 55 -6.65 12.36 9.06
N VAL A 56 -5.95 11.69 8.16
CA VAL A 56 -6.23 10.30 7.77
C VAL A 56 -5.00 9.48 8.10
N LEU A 57 -5.17 8.38 8.81
CA LEU A 57 -4.11 7.41 9.04
C LEU A 57 -3.96 6.53 7.80
N PHE A 58 -2.79 6.56 7.19
CA PHE A 58 -2.39 5.67 6.12
C PHE A 58 -1.51 4.56 6.68
N ILE A 59 -1.84 3.30 6.37
CA ILE A 59 -1.05 2.13 6.71
C ILE A 59 -0.73 1.37 5.43
N ASP A 60 0.54 1.04 5.22
CA ASP A 60 0.98 0.19 4.13
C ASP A 60 1.30 -1.22 4.66
N ALA A 61 0.36 -2.13 4.45
CA ALA A 61 0.49 -3.52 4.85
C ALA A 61 0.84 -4.43 3.67
N ARG A 62 1.29 -3.89 2.53
CA ARG A 62 1.59 -4.68 1.33
C ARG A 62 2.70 -5.72 1.53
N HIS A 63 3.61 -5.44 2.46
CA HIS A 63 4.73 -6.30 2.83
C HIS A 63 4.53 -7.06 4.15
N ILE A 64 3.36 -6.90 4.79
CA ILE A 64 2.99 -7.64 5.99
C ILE A 64 2.09 -8.78 5.56
N TYR A 65 2.62 -10.00 5.54
CA TYR A 65 1.86 -11.19 5.21
C TYR A 65 2.57 -12.45 5.71
N ARG A 66 1.81 -13.52 5.85
CA ARG A 66 2.32 -14.89 5.84
C ARG A 66 2.05 -15.46 4.46
N GLN A 67 3.08 -16.07 3.87
CA GLN A 67 2.92 -16.83 2.63
C GLN A 67 2.34 -18.21 3.00
N VAL A 68 1.11 -18.49 2.56
CA VAL A 68 0.42 -19.76 2.85
C VAL A 68 0.86 -20.85 1.89
N ASP A 69 0.89 -20.51 0.60
CA ASP A 69 1.39 -21.35 -0.49
C ASP A 69 2.01 -20.48 -1.59
N ARG A 70 2.35 -21.01 -2.77
CA ARG A 70 2.96 -20.20 -3.86
C ARG A 70 2.08 -19.05 -4.35
N ALA A 71 0.77 -19.20 -4.30
CA ALA A 71 -0.22 -18.30 -4.88
C ALA A 71 -0.98 -17.46 -3.84
N HIS A 72 -1.01 -17.86 -2.56
CA HIS A 72 -1.84 -17.23 -1.54
C HIS A 72 -1.06 -16.72 -0.34
N ARG A 73 -1.53 -15.59 0.17
CA ARG A 73 -1.07 -14.92 1.38
C ARG A 73 -2.23 -14.70 2.32
N ASP A 74 -1.95 -14.67 3.60
CA ASP A 74 -2.89 -14.23 4.62
C ASP A 74 -2.18 -13.44 5.73
N TRP A 75 -2.95 -12.98 6.72
CA TRP A 75 -2.41 -12.43 7.95
C TRP A 75 -2.55 -13.43 9.08
N THR A 76 -1.49 -13.60 9.87
CA THR A 76 -1.60 -14.27 11.16
C THR A 76 -2.41 -13.41 12.13
N GLU A 77 -2.95 -14.00 13.20
CA GLU A 77 -3.61 -13.24 14.26
C GLU A 77 -2.68 -12.18 14.86
N ALA A 78 -1.38 -12.47 14.98
CA ALA A 78 -0.36 -11.51 15.42
C ALA A 78 -0.24 -10.31 14.48
N GLN A 79 -0.22 -10.54 13.16
CA GLN A 79 -0.18 -9.48 12.16
C GLN A 79 -1.47 -8.63 12.18
N ILE A 80 -2.63 -9.26 12.33
CA ILE A 80 -3.91 -8.54 12.47
C ILE A 80 -3.90 -7.69 13.75
N GLY A 81 -3.50 -8.28 14.88
CA GLY A 81 -3.39 -7.59 16.17
C GLY A 81 -2.42 -6.41 16.11
N PHE A 82 -1.27 -6.59 15.48
CA PHE A 82 -0.29 -5.53 15.25
C PHE A 82 -0.88 -4.36 14.44
N LEU A 83 -1.48 -4.63 13.27
CA LEU A 83 -2.09 -3.60 12.42
C LEU A 83 -3.24 -2.87 13.14
N ALA A 84 -4.08 -3.59 13.87
CA ALA A 84 -5.16 -3.01 14.68
C ALA A 84 -4.60 -2.10 15.79
N ASN A 85 -3.50 -2.49 16.42
CA ASN A 85 -2.86 -1.69 17.46
C ASN A 85 -2.22 -0.41 16.93
N ILE A 86 -1.73 -0.36 15.68
CA ILE A 86 -1.32 0.91 15.06
C ILE A 86 -2.48 1.92 15.07
N VAL A 87 -3.68 1.46 14.71
CA VAL A 87 -4.89 2.29 14.74
C VAL A 87 -5.23 2.72 16.16
N ARG A 88 -5.17 1.80 17.15
CA ARG A 88 -5.43 2.15 18.56
C ARG A 88 -4.47 3.21 19.08
N LEU A 89 -3.16 3.04 18.83
CA LEU A 89 -2.15 4.02 19.20
C LEU A 89 -2.43 5.38 18.54
N TYR A 90 -2.76 5.41 17.25
CA TYR A 90 -3.13 6.64 16.54
C TYR A 90 -4.36 7.33 17.16
N ARG A 91 -5.30 6.54 17.68
CA ARG A 91 -6.51 7.04 18.36
C ARG A 91 -6.29 7.44 19.82
N GLY A 92 -5.09 7.22 20.37
CA GLY A 92 -4.82 7.41 21.80
C GLY A 92 -5.49 6.36 22.69
N GLU A 93 -5.87 5.22 22.12
CA GLU A 93 -6.43 4.08 22.85
C GLU A 93 -5.31 3.19 23.40
N GLN A 94 -5.61 2.46 24.48
CA GLN A 94 -4.70 1.44 24.98
C GLN A 94 -4.59 0.27 23.99
N PRO A 95 -3.38 -0.26 23.74
CA PRO A 95 -3.22 -1.46 22.95
C PRO A 95 -4.04 -2.64 23.50
N ASP A 96 -4.50 -3.49 22.58
CA ASP A 96 -5.27 -4.69 22.87
C ASP A 96 -4.61 -5.88 22.19
N PHE A 97 -4.16 -6.84 23.00
CA PHE A 97 -3.46 -8.04 22.54
C PHE A 97 -4.31 -9.30 22.70
N THR A 98 -5.63 -9.15 22.91
CA THR A 98 -6.57 -10.28 22.92
C THR A 98 -6.47 -11.09 21.63
N LEU A 99 -6.26 -10.40 20.50
CA LEU A 99 -5.90 -11.01 19.23
C LEU A 99 -4.40 -10.81 18.98
N GLY A 100 -3.70 -11.90 18.65
CA GLY A 100 -2.27 -11.86 18.31
C GLY A 100 -1.30 -12.00 19.48
N GLY A 101 -1.75 -11.78 20.72
CA GLY A 101 -0.99 -12.09 21.94
C GLY A 101 0.38 -11.43 22.01
N THR A 102 1.34 -12.14 22.61
CA THR A 102 2.70 -11.65 22.86
C THR A 102 3.45 -11.29 21.58
N GLU A 103 3.24 -12.02 20.48
CA GLU A 103 3.92 -11.72 19.19
C GLU A 103 3.51 -10.34 18.66
N ALA A 104 2.23 -9.98 18.74
CA ALA A 104 1.76 -8.65 18.36
C ALA A 104 2.31 -7.57 19.29
N GLU A 105 2.40 -7.86 20.60
CA GLU A 105 2.94 -6.95 21.61
C GLU A 105 4.42 -6.67 21.39
N GLU A 106 5.24 -7.70 21.24
CA GLU A 106 6.67 -7.58 20.96
C GLU A 106 6.90 -6.77 19.69
N LYS A 107 6.13 -7.04 18.62
CA LYS A 107 6.27 -6.28 17.36
C LYS A 107 5.88 -4.81 17.51
N LEU A 108 4.84 -4.54 18.29
CA LEU A 108 4.41 -3.18 18.57
C LEU A 108 5.48 -2.43 19.38
N GLN A 109 6.07 -3.07 20.39
CA GLN A 109 7.15 -2.51 21.20
C GLN A 109 8.42 -2.26 20.39
N GLU A 110 8.79 -3.18 19.50
CA GLU A 110 9.95 -3.04 18.60
C GLU A 110 9.87 -1.74 17.77
N ILE A 111 8.68 -1.44 17.23
CA ILE A 111 8.50 -0.34 16.28
C ILE A 111 8.15 0.97 17.00
N PHE A 112 7.24 0.93 17.97
CA PHE A 112 6.64 2.10 18.63
C PHE A 112 7.10 2.31 20.08
N GLY A 113 7.87 1.38 20.63
CA GLY A 113 8.44 1.53 21.97
C GLY A 113 9.48 2.63 22.02
N ALA A 114 9.47 3.38 23.12
CA ALA A 114 10.57 4.24 23.53
C ALA A 114 11.13 3.75 24.86
N SER A 115 12.44 3.56 24.91
CA SER A 115 13.17 3.21 26.13
C SER A 115 13.54 4.51 26.85
N HIS A 116 12.79 4.87 27.91
CA HIS A 116 13.25 5.86 28.89
C HIS A 116 13.07 5.30 30.30
N GLU A 117 14.12 5.42 31.11
CA GLU A 117 14.09 5.30 32.58
C GLU A 117 13.30 4.10 33.14
N SER A 118 13.62 2.90 32.66
CA SER A 118 13.10 1.63 33.21
C SER A 118 11.60 1.37 33.02
N GLN A 119 10.91 2.16 32.18
CA GLN A 119 9.55 1.88 31.72
C GLN A 119 9.48 1.96 30.19
N VAL A 120 8.98 0.89 29.56
CA VAL A 120 8.68 0.89 28.12
C VAL A 120 7.34 1.60 27.94
N THR A 121 7.35 2.73 27.24
CA THR A 121 6.12 3.41 26.83
C THR A 121 5.93 3.26 25.33
N ILE A 122 4.73 2.88 24.91
CA ILE A 122 4.35 2.73 23.50
C ILE A 122 3.48 3.93 23.14
N HIS A 123 3.86 4.66 22.10
CA HIS A 123 3.08 5.78 21.58
C HIS A 123 3.11 5.78 20.06
N TYR A 124 2.04 6.32 19.45
CA TYR A 124 2.01 6.47 18.00
C TYR A 124 3.10 7.44 17.54
N LYS A 125 3.78 7.08 16.45
CA LYS A 125 4.65 7.94 15.67
C LYS A 125 4.56 7.53 14.21
N ASP A 126 4.81 8.45 13.29
CA ASP A 126 4.88 8.08 11.87
C ASP A 126 6.12 7.20 11.62
N ILE A 127 5.96 6.14 10.85
CA ILE A 127 7.00 5.17 10.53
C ILE A 127 7.15 5.09 8.99
N PRO A 128 8.30 5.50 8.44
CA PRO A 128 8.56 5.38 7.00
C PRO A 128 8.34 3.95 6.49
N GLY A 129 7.65 3.82 5.38
CA GLY A 129 7.26 2.54 4.76
C GLY A 129 6.11 1.81 5.44
N LEU A 130 5.63 2.24 6.61
CA LEU A 130 4.59 1.55 7.38
C LEU A 130 3.35 2.39 7.61
N CYS A 131 3.45 3.54 8.28
CA CYS A 131 2.28 4.34 8.61
C CYS A 131 2.54 5.84 8.73
N LYS A 132 1.54 6.65 8.36
CA LYS A 132 1.57 8.11 8.49
C LYS A 132 0.18 8.69 8.74
N ALA A 133 0.06 9.60 9.70
CA ALA A 133 -1.14 10.40 9.91
C ALA A 133 -1.05 11.68 9.06
N ALA A 134 -1.54 11.63 7.82
CA ALA A 134 -1.46 12.77 6.91
C ALA A 134 -2.64 13.74 7.10
N THR A 135 -2.35 15.03 7.01
CA THR A 135 -3.36 16.09 7.10
C THR A 135 -4.18 16.19 5.82
N LEU A 136 -5.32 16.89 5.87
CA LEU A 136 -6.07 17.17 4.65
C LEU A 136 -5.28 18.00 3.63
N GLU A 137 -4.39 18.88 4.09
CA GLU A 137 -3.50 19.66 3.22
C GLU A 137 -2.52 18.73 2.48
N ASP A 138 -1.93 17.76 3.20
CA ASP A 138 -1.08 16.74 2.57
C ASP A 138 -1.85 15.95 1.51
N ILE A 139 -3.11 15.61 1.78
CA ILE A 139 -3.96 14.83 0.88
C ILE A 139 -4.38 15.63 -0.35
N GLU A 140 -4.67 16.92 -0.18
CA GLU A 140 -4.95 17.84 -1.28
C GLU A 140 -3.72 18.00 -2.18
N ALA A 141 -2.52 18.16 -1.59
CA ALA A 141 -1.26 18.22 -2.33
C ALA A 141 -0.99 16.95 -3.15
N GLN A 142 -1.49 15.79 -2.70
CA GLN A 142 -1.44 14.52 -3.42
C GLN A 142 -2.63 14.29 -4.37
N GLY A 143 -3.39 15.33 -4.71
CA GLY A 143 -4.50 15.28 -5.66
C GLY A 143 -5.67 14.43 -5.17
N TRP A 144 -5.95 14.45 -3.87
CA TRP A 144 -7.02 13.66 -3.24
C TRP A 144 -6.86 12.15 -3.42
N SER A 145 -5.62 11.68 -3.57
CA SER A 145 -5.30 10.25 -3.59
C SER A 145 -5.39 9.67 -2.18
N LEU A 146 -6.04 8.51 -2.03
CA LEU A 146 -6.10 7.78 -0.76
C LEU A 146 -5.21 6.54 -0.75
N ASN A 147 -4.19 6.48 -1.62
CA ASN A 147 -3.20 5.41 -1.64
C ASN A 147 -2.12 5.65 -0.55
N PRO A 148 -2.01 4.78 0.47
CA PRO A 148 -0.99 4.89 1.53
C PRO A 148 0.44 5.10 1.05
N GLY A 149 0.83 4.46 -0.06
CA GLY A 149 2.20 4.55 -0.59
C GLY A 149 2.65 5.97 -0.94
N ARG A 150 1.73 6.92 -1.14
CA ARG A 150 2.06 8.34 -1.35
C ARG A 150 2.45 9.09 -0.07
N TYR A 151 2.12 8.54 1.10
CA TYR A 151 2.26 9.21 2.38
C TYR A 151 3.32 8.56 3.25
N VAL A 152 3.38 7.23 3.27
CA VAL A 152 4.28 6.50 4.16
C VAL A 152 5.73 6.49 3.67
N GLY A 153 5.99 6.79 2.39
CA GLY A 153 7.33 6.68 1.81
C GLY A 153 7.80 5.23 1.69
N VAL A 154 9.11 5.02 1.68
CA VAL A 154 9.75 3.70 1.68
C VAL A 154 10.41 3.43 3.03
N ALA A 155 10.51 2.16 3.41
CA ALA A 155 11.23 1.78 4.61
C ALA A 155 12.73 2.09 4.43
N PRO A 156 13.45 2.47 5.51
CA PRO A 156 14.89 2.68 5.44
C PRO A 156 15.60 1.42 4.91
N GLY A 157 16.37 1.56 3.83
CA GLY A 157 17.08 0.44 3.18
C GLY A 157 16.33 -0.20 2.00
N GLU A 158 15.09 0.21 1.71
CA GLU A 158 14.36 -0.16 0.47
C GLU A 158 14.34 0.97 -0.57
N GLU A 159 15.09 2.05 -0.33
CA GLU A 159 15.30 3.10 -1.33
C GLU A 159 16.09 2.52 -2.51
N VAL A 160 15.42 2.36 -3.65
CA VAL A 160 16.08 2.08 -4.93
C VAL A 160 16.83 3.35 -5.32
N SER A 161 18.15 3.26 -5.49
CA SER A 161 18.92 4.41 -5.95
C SER A 161 18.51 4.78 -7.39
N ASP A 162 18.68 6.04 -7.76
CA ASP A 162 18.44 6.48 -9.14
C ASP A 162 19.31 5.70 -10.15
N GLU A 163 20.50 5.25 -9.71
CA GLU A 163 21.40 4.40 -10.49
C GLU A 163 20.80 3.00 -10.71
N ASP A 164 20.33 2.33 -9.65
CA ASP A 164 19.69 1.00 -9.74
C ASP A 164 18.42 1.05 -10.62
N PHE A 165 17.63 2.12 -10.53
CA PHE A 165 16.45 2.30 -11.37
C PHE A 165 16.85 2.42 -12.84
N LYS A 166 17.89 3.20 -13.14
CA LYS A 166 18.35 3.43 -14.50
C LYS A 166 18.90 2.16 -15.13
N GLU A 167 19.73 1.41 -14.41
CA GLU A 167 20.25 0.13 -14.88
C GLU A 167 19.11 -0.85 -15.21
N LYS A 168 18.11 -0.96 -14.32
CA LYS A 168 16.96 -1.83 -14.55
C LYS A 168 16.12 -1.37 -15.74
N LEU A 169 15.94 -0.07 -15.93
CA LEU A 169 15.21 0.49 -17.06
C LEU A 169 15.94 0.24 -18.38
N GLU A 170 17.27 0.40 -18.40
CA GLU A 170 18.09 0.12 -19.57
C GLU A 170 17.99 -1.37 -19.95
N ALA A 171 18.15 -2.29 -18.99
CA ALA A 171 18.00 -3.72 -19.23
C ALA A 171 16.60 -4.09 -19.77
N LEU A 172 15.53 -3.52 -19.21
CA LEU A 172 14.17 -3.75 -19.70
C LEU A 172 13.95 -3.17 -21.11
N ASN A 173 14.59 -2.05 -21.44
CA ASN A 173 14.50 -1.48 -22.78
C ASN A 173 15.25 -2.32 -23.82
N GLU A 174 16.41 -2.87 -23.47
CA GLU A 174 17.12 -3.81 -24.34
C GLU A 174 16.29 -5.08 -24.60
N GLU A 175 15.67 -5.65 -23.56
CA GLU A 175 14.76 -6.80 -23.72
C GLU A 175 13.57 -6.45 -24.63
N LEU A 176 12.98 -5.27 -24.47
CA LEU A 176 11.90 -4.78 -25.32
C LEU A 176 12.32 -4.66 -26.79
N GLU A 177 13.53 -4.19 -27.06
CA GLU A 177 14.07 -4.07 -28.43
C GLU A 177 14.24 -5.44 -29.09
N VAL A 178 14.76 -6.44 -28.36
CA VAL A 178 14.87 -7.82 -28.85
C VAL A 178 13.49 -8.38 -29.19
N LEU A 179 12.52 -8.27 -28.26
CA LEU A 179 11.15 -8.76 -28.47
C LEU A 179 10.47 -8.07 -29.66
N ASN A 180 10.74 -6.79 -29.90
CA ASN A 180 10.23 -6.07 -31.07
C ASN A 180 10.83 -6.56 -32.39
N ALA A 181 12.11 -6.93 -32.40
CA ALA A 181 12.75 -7.50 -33.58
C ALA A 181 12.15 -8.88 -33.91
N GLU A 182 12.01 -9.75 -32.91
CA GLU A 182 11.37 -11.06 -33.06
C GLU A 182 9.92 -10.95 -33.55
N ALA A 183 9.16 -10.00 -33.00
CA ALA A 183 7.78 -9.76 -33.43
C ALA A 183 7.70 -9.38 -34.92
N ARG A 184 8.63 -8.57 -35.43
CA ARG A 184 8.68 -8.18 -36.85
C ARG A 184 9.02 -9.35 -37.76
N GLU A 185 9.92 -10.24 -37.35
CA GLU A 185 10.24 -11.45 -38.12
C GLU A 185 9.01 -12.37 -38.23
N LEU A 186 8.29 -12.55 -37.13
CA LEU A 186 7.04 -13.32 -37.11
C LEU A 186 5.96 -12.66 -37.97
N GLU A 187 5.80 -11.34 -37.90
CA GLU A 187 4.87 -10.58 -38.74
C GLU A 187 5.18 -10.77 -40.23
N ALA A 188 6.45 -10.67 -40.62
CA ALA A 188 6.88 -10.88 -42.00
C ALA A 188 6.60 -12.32 -42.47
N THR A 189 6.85 -13.31 -41.62
CA THR A 189 6.58 -14.73 -41.91
C THR A 189 5.08 -14.98 -42.11
N ILE A 190 4.24 -14.41 -41.24
CA ILE A 190 2.78 -14.52 -41.38
C ILE A 190 2.31 -13.87 -42.67
N ALA A 191 2.80 -12.67 -43.00
CA ALA A 191 2.44 -11.97 -44.22
C ALA A 191 2.80 -12.77 -45.48
N ALA A 192 3.98 -13.39 -45.51
CA ALA A 192 4.40 -14.27 -46.60
C ALA A 192 3.48 -15.49 -46.75
N ASN A 193 3.20 -16.20 -45.65
CA ASN A 193 2.33 -17.38 -45.66
C ASN A 193 0.89 -17.05 -46.11
N VAL A 194 0.36 -15.88 -45.69
CA VAL A 194 -0.98 -15.43 -46.11
C VAL A 194 -1.01 -15.11 -47.61
N ALA A 195 0.04 -14.48 -48.14
CA ALA A 195 0.13 -14.20 -49.57
C ALA A 195 0.15 -15.50 -50.39
N GLU A 196 0.95 -16.49 -49.99
CA GLU A 196 0.97 -17.81 -50.65
C GLU A 196 -0.41 -18.50 -50.63
N LEU A 197 -1.14 -18.42 -49.51
CA LEU A 197 -2.48 -19.01 -49.39
C LEU A 197 -3.54 -18.33 -50.26
N LEU A 198 -3.41 -17.02 -50.51
CA LEU A 198 -4.36 -16.26 -51.33
C LEU A 198 -4.10 -16.41 -52.83
N GLU A 199 -2.88 -16.80 -53.21
CA GLU A 199 -2.49 -17.07 -54.60
C GLU A 199 -2.73 -18.53 -55.03
N ALA A 200 -3.04 -19.42 -54.09
CA ALA A 200 -3.37 -20.84 -54.31
C ALA A 200 -4.87 -21.10 -54.58
#